data_AF-A0AAV1CNG6-F1
#
_entry.id   AF-A0AAV1CNG6-F1
#
_cell.length_a   1.000
_cell.length_b   1.000
_cell.length_c   1.000
_cell.angle_alpha   90.00
_cell.angle_beta   90.00
_cell.angle_gamma   90.00
#
_symmetry.space_group_name_H-M   'P 1'
#
loop_
_entity.id
_entity.type
_entity.pdbx_description
1 polymer ?
#
loop_
_entity_poly.entity_id
_entity_poly.type
_entity_poly.pdbx_seq_one_letter_code
_entity_poly.pdbx_strand_id
1 'polypeptide(L)'
;MISSISTSWKRAAEQNCLALLELCNSLPKLSQIHTHILKIGLHSNPFVLTRFASRASDLNAIQYASGFLFGPDAQTHLYDTFLFNTVIRAYAQTSHSKKNAVFYYKMMIKDCILPNKFTYPFVLKACAGIGDLGLGQSVYASVLKYGFGDDKHVLNTMVHIKGNVKKSGMIYMKQDLNNLSSYEGSQSKSSPCFSSIFSVPGPLQELLIDKYRKQIFGSSFNSWYGVVEQ
;
A
#
# COMPACT_ATOMS: atom_id res chain seq x y z
N MET A 1 34.44 -12.76 0.40
CA MET A 1 34.35 -13.33 1.77
C MET A 1 33.70 -12.38 2.78
N ILE A 2 34.00 -11.07 2.80
CA ILE A 2 33.37 -10.11 3.73
C ILE A 2 31.87 -9.90 3.42
N SER A 3 31.47 -9.88 2.14
CA SER A 3 30.06 -9.78 1.73
C SER A 3 29.21 -11.00 2.09
N SER A 4 29.79 -12.21 2.10
CA SER A 4 29.10 -13.45 2.47
C SER A 4 28.89 -13.57 3.99
N ILE A 5 29.83 -13.06 4.79
CA ILE A 5 29.70 -12.98 6.26
C ILE A 5 28.70 -11.87 6.65
N SER A 6 28.73 -10.73 5.94
CA SER A 6 27.77 -9.63 6.12
C SER A 6 26.32 -10.03 5.79
N THR A 7 26.13 -10.95 4.85
CA THR A 7 24.80 -11.46 4.48
C THR A 7 24.34 -12.59 5.40
N SER A 8 25.24 -13.44 5.90
CA SER A 8 24.89 -14.51 6.83
C SER A 8 24.44 -13.97 8.19
N TRP A 9 25.13 -12.97 8.77
CA TRP A 9 24.72 -12.43 10.06
C TRP A 9 23.39 -11.68 9.98
N LYS A 10 23.12 -10.94 8.89
CA LYS A 10 21.83 -10.26 8.67
C LYS A 10 20.67 -11.25 8.65
N ARG A 11 20.84 -12.40 7.99
CA ARG A 11 19.82 -13.46 7.97
C ARG A 11 19.60 -14.07 9.36
N ALA A 12 20.67 -14.33 10.11
CA ALA A 12 20.55 -14.85 11.47
C ALA A 12 19.86 -13.82 12.41
N ALA A 13 20.23 -12.54 12.31
CA ALA A 13 19.60 -11.46 13.06
C ALA A 13 18.11 -11.31 12.70
N GLU A 14 17.76 -11.41 11.42
CA GLU A 14 16.37 -11.41 10.95
C GLU A 14 15.57 -12.55 11.59
N GLN A 15 16.06 -13.78 11.49
CA GLN A 15 15.39 -14.96 12.08
C GLN A 15 15.20 -14.82 13.60
N ASN A 16 16.23 -14.33 14.30
CA ASN A 16 16.14 -14.08 15.73
C ASN A 16 15.06 -13.04 16.06
N CYS A 17 14.97 -11.95 15.31
CA CYS A 17 13.91 -10.96 15.49
C CYS A 17 12.52 -11.53 15.23
N LEU A 18 12.37 -12.36 14.19
CA LEU A 18 11.11 -13.00 13.87
C LEU A 18 10.67 -13.94 15.00
N ALA A 19 11.58 -14.74 15.56
CA ALA A 19 11.29 -15.60 16.71
C ALA A 19 10.90 -14.79 17.97
N LEU A 20 11.60 -13.68 18.24
CA LEU A 20 11.24 -12.79 19.36
C LEU A 20 9.84 -12.17 19.18
N LEU A 21 9.46 -11.83 17.95
CA LEU A 21 8.14 -11.31 17.62
C LEU A 21 7.03 -12.34 17.81
N GLU A 22 7.28 -13.61 17.46
CA GLU A 22 6.33 -14.70 17.69
C GLU A 22 6.03 -14.91 19.19
N LEU A 23 7.06 -14.79 20.04
CA LEU A 23 6.94 -14.95 21.49
C LEU A 23 6.45 -13.68 22.22
N CYS A 24 6.38 -12.55 21.53
CA CYS A 24 5.98 -11.27 22.13
C CYS A 24 4.52 -11.33 22.56
N ASN A 25 4.17 -11.06 23.81
CA ASN A 25 2.79 -11.13 24.29
C ASN A 25 2.34 -9.88 25.06
N SER A 26 3.15 -8.83 25.05
CA SER A 26 2.87 -7.59 25.77
C SER A 26 3.52 -6.38 25.10
N LEU A 27 2.93 -5.21 25.29
CA LEU A 27 3.46 -3.95 24.76
C LEU A 27 4.89 -3.64 25.25
N PRO A 28 5.26 -3.86 26.53
CA PRO A 28 6.65 -3.65 26.97
C PRO A 28 7.65 -4.52 26.21
N LYS A 29 7.33 -5.80 25.97
CA LYS A 29 8.17 -6.70 25.17
C LYS A 29 8.26 -6.21 23.72
N LEU A 30 7.16 -5.73 23.15
CA LEU A 30 7.15 -5.16 21.80
C LEU A 30 8.07 -3.93 21.70
N SER A 31 8.09 -3.08 22.73
CA SER A 31 8.99 -1.91 22.80
C SER A 31 10.47 -2.31 22.93
N GLN A 32 10.77 -3.36 23.71
CA GLN A 32 12.11 -3.94 23.78
C GLN A 32 12.56 -4.48 22.42
N ILE A 33 11.67 -5.17 21.70
CA ILE A 33 11.95 -5.69 20.35
C ILE A 33 12.14 -4.55 19.35
N HIS A 34 11.32 -3.51 19.40
CA HIS A 34 11.54 -2.29 18.61
C HIS A 34 12.94 -1.72 18.86
N THR A 35 13.33 -1.53 20.12
CA THR A 35 14.68 -1.07 20.48
C THR A 35 15.76 -2.01 19.92
N HIS A 36 15.53 -3.32 19.98
CA HIS A 36 16.45 -4.32 19.43
C HIS A 36 16.59 -4.20 17.90
N ILE A 37 15.47 -4.04 17.16
CA ILE A 37 15.43 -3.84 15.69
C ILE A 37 16.28 -2.63 15.29
N LEU A 38 16.19 -1.53 16.05
CA LEU A 38 17.02 -0.34 15.83
C LEU A 38 18.50 -0.63 16.04
N LYS A 39 18.85 -1.26 17.17
CA LYS A 39 20.25 -1.56 17.55
C LYS A 39 20.98 -2.44 16.54
N ILE A 40 20.28 -3.43 15.98
CA ILE A 40 20.87 -4.35 14.99
C ILE A 40 20.77 -3.83 13.55
N GLY A 41 20.10 -2.69 13.32
CA GLY A 41 19.97 -2.08 12.00
C GLY A 41 18.96 -2.76 11.07
N LEU A 42 17.92 -3.43 11.59
CA LEU A 42 16.87 -4.08 10.79
C LEU A 42 15.62 -3.22 10.57
N HIS A 43 15.68 -1.92 10.89
CA HIS A 43 14.55 -0.98 10.78
C HIS A 43 14.07 -0.69 9.34
N SER A 44 14.78 -1.20 8.33
CA SER A 44 14.39 -1.12 6.91
C SER A 44 14.01 -2.48 6.32
N ASN A 45 14.01 -3.57 7.11
CA ASN A 45 13.72 -4.91 6.61
C ASN A 45 12.19 -5.16 6.55
N PRO A 46 11.59 -5.26 5.35
CA PRO A 46 10.13 -5.34 5.21
C PRO A 46 9.51 -6.57 5.88
N PHE A 47 10.22 -7.69 5.96
CA PHE A 47 9.73 -8.90 6.64
C PHE A 47 9.61 -8.69 8.15
N VAL A 48 10.66 -8.13 8.76
CA VAL A 48 10.67 -7.81 10.20
C VAL A 48 9.63 -6.75 10.52
N LEU A 49 9.56 -5.69 9.73
CA LEU A 49 8.57 -4.61 9.92
C LEU A 49 7.14 -5.11 9.77
N THR A 50 6.87 -6.00 8.81
CA THR A 50 5.51 -6.54 8.62
C THR A 50 5.11 -7.48 9.75
N ARG A 51 6.04 -8.31 10.22
CA ARG A 51 5.80 -9.17 11.40
C ARG A 51 5.61 -8.34 12.66
N PHE A 52 6.39 -7.27 12.83
CA PHE A 52 6.21 -6.29 13.90
C PHE A 52 4.83 -5.64 13.85
N ALA A 53 4.38 -5.16 12.69
CA ALA A 53 3.05 -4.59 12.49
C ALA A 53 1.92 -5.60 12.79
N SER A 54 2.08 -6.84 12.32
CA SER A 54 1.13 -7.93 12.58
C SER A 54 1.00 -8.18 14.09
N ARG A 55 2.14 -8.31 14.78
CA ARG A 55 2.13 -8.57 16.22
C ARG A 55 1.59 -7.39 17.03
N ALA A 56 1.90 -6.17 16.62
CA ALA A 56 1.33 -4.98 17.22
C ALA A 56 -0.20 -4.93 17.05
N SER A 57 -0.72 -5.37 15.91
CA SER A 57 -2.17 -5.50 15.69
C SER A 57 -2.80 -6.48 16.67
N ASP A 58 -2.20 -7.66 16.88
CA ASP A 58 -2.70 -8.66 17.84
C ASP A 58 -2.74 -8.11 19.27
N LEU A 59 -1.78 -7.25 19.62
CA LEU A 59 -1.66 -6.62 20.94
C LEU A 59 -2.48 -5.32 21.07
N ASN A 60 -3.31 -4.98 20.07
CA ASN A 60 -4.03 -3.71 19.97
C ASN A 60 -3.14 -2.46 20.08
N ALA A 61 -1.85 -2.60 19.74
CA ALA A 61 -0.82 -1.58 19.81
C ALA A 61 -0.44 -1.03 18.41
N ILE A 62 -1.35 -1.13 17.43
CA ILE A 62 -1.06 -0.71 16.05
C ILE A 62 -0.68 0.76 15.94
N GLN A 63 -1.21 1.63 16.82
CA GLN A 63 -0.86 3.05 16.86
C GLN A 63 0.60 3.28 17.22
N TYR A 64 1.11 2.52 18.20
CA TYR A 64 2.53 2.54 18.55
C TYR A 64 3.38 2.08 17.37
N ALA A 65 3.01 0.95 16.76
CA ALA A 65 3.78 0.41 15.65
C ALA A 65 3.77 1.31 14.43
N SER A 66 2.64 1.93 14.09
CA SER A 66 2.57 2.82 12.93
C SER A 66 3.33 4.12 13.16
N GLY A 67 3.42 4.61 14.41
CA GLY A 67 4.27 5.75 14.75
C GLY A 67 5.76 5.46 14.55
N PHE A 68 6.20 4.23 14.85
CA PHE A 68 7.55 3.77 14.55
C PHE A 68 7.77 3.57 13.04
N LEU A 69 6.88 2.82 12.38
CA LEU A 69 7.01 2.43 10.98
C LEU A 69 6.94 3.61 10.01
N PHE A 70 6.14 4.62 10.31
CA PHE A 70 5.93 5.77 9.42
C PHE A 70 6.37 7.08 10.09
N GLY A 71 7.40 7.00 10.93
CA GLY A 71 8.03 8.15 11.55
C GLY A 71 8.76 9.05 10.54
N PRO A 72 9.23 10.23 10.97
CA PRO A 72 9.90 11.20 10.10
C PRO A 72 11.16 10.66 9.42
N ASP A 73 11.89 9.75 10.07
CA ASP A 73 13.12 9.16 9.55
C ASP A 73 12.88 7.90 8.70
N ALA A 74 11.61 7.48 8.52
CA ALA A 74 11.28 6.26 7.80
C ALA A 74 11.33 6.47 6.28
N GLN A 75 12.04 5.57 5.58
CA GLN A 75 12.08 5.54 4.12
C GLN A 75 10.85 4.79 3.56
N THR A 76 9.66 5.38 3.70
CA THR A 76 8.37 4.74 3.38
C THR A 76 8.25 4.27 1.93
N HIS A 77 8.93 4.94 0.99
CA HIS A 77 9.00 4.55 -0.43
C HIS A 77 9.68 3.19 -0.69
N LEU A 78 10.44 2.67 0.27
CA LEU A 78 11.06 1.34 0.19
C LEU A 78 10.15 0.22 0.70
N TYR A 79 9.00 0.56 1.27
CA TYR A 79 8.05 -0.43 1.77
C TYR A 79 7.33 -1.13 0.62
N ASP A 80 6.83 -2.32 0.92
CA ASP A 80 6.05 -3.11 -0.02
C ASP A 80 4.55 -2.98 0.24
N THR A 81 3.77 -3.44 -0.74
CA THR A 81 2.31 -3.50 -0.64
C THR A 81 1.84 -4.35 0.56
N PHE A 82 2.64 -5.33 0.99
CA PHE A 82 2.25 -6.27 2.04
C PHE A 82 2.28 -5.62 3.43
N LEU A 83 3.32 -4.84 3.75
CA LEU A 83 3.41 -4.03 4.96
C LEU A 83 2.25 -3.03 5.06
N PHE A 84 2.00 -2.29 3.97
CA PHE A 84 0.87 -1.35 3.89
C PHE A 84 -0.47 -2.06 4.11
N ASN A 85 -0.70 -3.19 3.44
CA ASN A 85 -1.92 -3.97 3.61
C ASN A 85 -2.10 -4.45 5.05
N THR A 86 -1.01 -4.83 5.73
CA THR A 86 -1.04 -5.25 7.14
C THR A 86 -1.50 -4.12 8.04
N VAL A 87 -0.92 -2.93 7.88
CA VAL A 87 -1.28 -1.75 8.70
C VAL A 87 -2.69 -1.26 8.39
N ILE A 88 -3.05 -1.18 7.10
CA ILE A 88 -4.40 -0.76 6.66
C ILE A 88 -5.45 -1.73 7.23
N ARG A 89 -5.20 -3.04 7.15
CA ARG A 89 -6.08 -4.06 7.71
C ARG A 89 -6.28 -3.87 9.21
N ALA A 90 -5.18 -3.74 9.95
CA ALA A 90 -5.22 -3.56 11.41
C ALA A 90 -6.10 -2.37 11.80
N TYR A 91 -5.91 -1.22 11.15
CA TYR A 91 -6.73 -0.04 11.38
C TYR A 91 -8.18 -0.15 10.92
N ALA A 92 -8.45 -0.87 9.82
CA ALA A 92 -9.81 -1.10 9.34
C ALA A 92 -10.62 -2.00 10.28
N GLN A 93 -9.94 -2.84 11.07
CA GLN A 93 -10.55 -3.70 12.09
C GLN A 93 -10.79 -2.96 13.42
N THR A 94 -10.00 -1.94 13.74
CA THR A 94 -10.21 -1.10 14.94
C THR A 94 -11.44 -0.21 14.79
N SER A 95 -12.32 -0.20 15.79
CA SER A 95 -13.58 0.56 15.78
C SER A 95 -13.38 2.07 15.56
N HIS A 96 -12.45 2.68 16.29
CA HIS A 96 -12.26 4.13 16.38
C HIS A 96 -11.14 4.68 15.48
N SER A 97 -10.44 3.84 14.72
CA SER A 97 -9.26 4.25 13.94
C SER A 97 -9.39 3.97 12.43
N LYS A 98 -10.62 3.79 11.93
CA LYS A 98 -10.89 3.55 10.50
C LYS A 98 -10.37 4.67 9.59
N LYS A 99 -10.37 5.94 10.08
CA LYS A 99 -9.77 7.07 9.36
C LYS A 99 -8.27 6.86 9.09
N ASN A 100 -7.55 6.18 9.98
CA ASN A 100 -6.13 5.90 9.80
C ASN A 100 -5.91 4.87 8.68
N ALA A 101 -6.79 3.87 8.51
CA ALA A 101 -6.69 2.93 7.39
C ALA A 101 -6.74 3.66 6.03
N VAL A 102 -7.63 4.66 5.92
CA VAL A 102 -7.77 5.51 4.73
C VAL A 102 -6.56 6.42 4.55
N PHE A 103 -6.04 6.98 5.65
CA PHE A 103 -4.81 7.78 5.63
C PHE A 103 -3.63 6.98 5.07
N TYR A 104 -3.40 5.77 5.58
CA TYR A 104 -2.30 4.91 5.10
C TYR A 104 -2.50 4.45 3.66
N TYR A 105 -3.73 4.23 3.21
CA TYR A 105 -4.02 3.99 1.79
C TYR A 105 -3.67 5.19 0.90
N LYS A 106 -4.00 6.42 1.33
CA LYS A 106 -3.62 7.63 0.58
C LYS A 106 -2.11 7.81 0.52
N MET A 107 -1.42 7.52 1.64
CA MET A 107 0.04 7.57 1.71
C MET A 107 0.69 6.51 0.81
N MET A 108 0.13 5.29 0.76
CA MET A 108 0.56 4.23 -0.15
C MET A 108 0.56 4.70 -1.62
N ILE A 109 -0.51 5.36 -2.05
CA ILE A 109 -0.63 5.91 -3.41
C ILE A 109 0.35 7.06 -3.63
N LYS A 110 0.51 7.94 -2.63
CA LYS A 110 1.45 9.07 -2.69
C LYS A 110 2.89 8.58 -2.86
N ASP A 111 3.26 7.52 -2.15
CA ASP A 111 4.60 6.92 -2.18
C ASP A 111 4.78 5.95 -3.36
N CYS A 112 3.89 5.99 -4.35
CA CYS A 112 3.93 5.17 -5.56
C CYS A 112 3.91 3.65 -5.32
N ILE A 113 3.35 3.21 -4.20
CA ILE A 113 3.16 1.79 -3.89
C ILE A 113 1.77 1.39 -4.40
N LEU A 114 1.72 0.42 -5.33
CA LEU A 114 0.47 0.07 -5.98
C LEU A 114 -0.46 -0.74 -5.06
N PRO A 115 -1.72 -0.31 -4.90
CA PRO A 115 -2.74 -1.12 -4.24
C PRO A 115 -3.01 -2.39 -5.06
N ASN A 116 -3.40 -3.45 -4.37
CA ASN A 116 -3.79 -4.70 -5.01
C ASN A 116 -5.19 -5.14 -4.57
N LYS A 117 -5.69 -6.25 -5.13
CA LYS A 117 -6.99 -6.84 -4.75
C LYS A 117 -7.17 -7.10 -3.26
N PHE A 118 -6.10 -7.22 -2.48
CA PHE A 118 -6.16 -7.40 -1.02
C PHE A 118 -6.18 -6.07 -0.26
N THR A 119 -5.77 -4.96 -0.87
CA THR A 119 -5.83 -3.62 -0.27
C THR A 119 -7.27 -3.13 -0.16
N TYR A 120 -8.01 -3.20 -1.27
CA TYR A 120 -9.33 -2.56 -1.39
C TYR A 120 -10.38 -3.07 -0.40
N PRO A 121 -10.49 -4.37 -0.08
CA PRO A 121 -11.44 -4.85 0.93
C PRO A 121 -11.28 -4.13 2.28
N PHE A 122 -10.04 -3.91 2.73
CA PHE A 122 -9.81 -3.23 4.01
C PHE A 122 -10.15 -1.74 3.94
N VAL A 123 -9.76 -1.06 2.86
CA VAL A 123 -10.05 0.37 2.68
C VAL A 123 -11.54 0.62 2.53
N LEU A 124 -12.24 -0.18 1.71
CA LEU A 124 -13.69 -0.08 1.53
C LEU A 124 -14.42 -0.34 2.86
N LYS A 125 -14.00 -1.36 3.63
CA LYS A 125 -14.55 -1.61 4.96
C LYS A 125 -14.35 -0.41 5.90
N ALA A 126 -13.18 0.23 5.85
CA ALA A 126 -12.91 1.43 6.61
C ALA A 126 -13.83 2.59 6.17
N CYS A 127 -14.00 2.82 4.86
CA CYS A 127 -14.93 3.82 4.32
C CYS A 127 -16.37 3.59 4.79
N ALA A 128 -16.86 2.35 4.69
CA ALA A 128 -18.18 1.97 5.14
C ALA A 128 -18.38 2.27 6.63
N GLY A 129 -17.39 1.93 7.46
CA GLY A 129 -17.45 2.19 8.90
C GLY A 129 -17.23 3.65 9.31
N ILE A 130 -16.74 4.51 8.40
CA ILE A 130 -16.69 5.97 8.60
C ILE A 130 -18.04 6.60 8.21
N GLY A 131 -18.74 6.01 7.24
CA GLY A 131 -20.01 6.55 6.72
C GLY A 131 -19.84 7.65 5.67
N ASP A 132 -18.61 7.91 5.19
CA ASP A 132 -18.34 8.91 4.15
C ASP A 132 -18.50 8.30 2.75
N LEU A 133 -19.61 8.65 2.09
CA LEU A 133 -19.94 8.15 0.75
C LEU A 133 -18.98 8.68 -0.32
N GLY A 134 -18.52 9.93 -0.21
CA GLY A 134 -17.60 10.53 -1.18
C GLY A 134 -16.26 9.81 -1.16
N LEU A 135 -15.78 9.48 0.04
CA LEU A 135 -14.59 8.65 0.21
C LEU A 135 -14.78 7.24 -0.39
N GLY A 136 -15.91 6.59 -0.12
CA GLY A 136 -16.23 5.29 -0.71
C GLY A 136 -16.24 5.31 -2.24
N GLN A 137 -16.79 6.36 -2.84
CA GLN A 137 -16.80 6.55 -4.29
C GLN A 137 -15.39 6.76 -4.88
N SER A 138 -14.56 7.57 -4.23
CA SER A 138 -13.17 7.79 -4.65
C SER A 138 -12.34 6.50 -4.64
N VAL A 139 -12.49 5.68 -3.59
CA VAL A 139 -11.82 4.37 -3.52
C VAL A 139 -12.36 3.41 -4.58
N TYR A 140 -13.66 3.44 -4.86
CA TYR A 140 -14.25 2.64 -5.93
C TYR A 140 -13.77 3.05 -7.33
N ALA A 141 -13.61 4.35 -7.60
CA ALA A 141 -13.00 4.81 -8.85
C ALA A 141 -11.56 4.28 -9.00
N SER A 142 -10.80 4.24 -7.90
CA SER A 142 -9.47 3.59 -7.88
C SER A 142 -9.55 2.09 -8.20
N VAL A 143 -10.50 1.34 -7.63
CA VAL A 143 -10.72 -0.09 -7.95
C VAL A 143 -10.88 -0.29 -9.46
N LEU A 144 -11.72 0.52 -10.12
CA LEU A 144 -11.94 0.43 -11.56
C LEU A 144 -10.68 0.81 -12.34
N LYS A 145 -10.02 1.90 -11.95
CA LYS A 145 -8.78 2.39 -12.57
C LYS A 145 -7.67 1.34 -12.60
N TYR A 146 -7.53 0.54 -11.54
CA TYR A 146 -6.51 -0.50 -11.44
C TYR A 146 -7.01 -1.89 -11.87
N GLY A 147 -8.19 -1.99 -12.51
CA GLY A 147 -8.68 -3.24 -13.10
C GLY A 147 -9.20 -4.27 -12.10
N PHE A 148 -9.57 -3.87 -10.87
CA PHE A 148 -10.09 -4.77 -9.84
C PHE A 148 -11.62 -4.77 -9.75
N GLY A 149 -12.32 -4.26 -10.76
CA GLY A 149 -13.78 -4.15 -10.80
C GLY A 149 -14.51 -5.49 -10.71
N ASP A 150 -13.94 -6.55 -11.27
CA ASP A 150 -14.53 -7.89 -11.31
C ASP A 150 -13.96 -8.85 -10.24
N ASP A 151 -13.07 -8.35 -9.36
CA ASP A 151 -12.49 -9.18 -8.31
C ASP A 151 -13.55 -9.50 -7.24
N LYS A 152 -13.78 -10.79 -7.00
CA LYS A 152 -14.80 -11.29 -6.06
C LYS A 152 -14.60 -10.75 -4.64
N HIS A 153 -13.35 -10.59 -4.17
CA HIS A 153 -13.08 -10.09 -2.83
C HIS A 153 -13.42 -8.60 -2.71
N VAL A 154 -13.14 -7.83 -3.76
CA VAL A 154 -13.48 -6.40 -3.83
C VAL A 154 -15.00 -6.21 -3.96
N LEU A 155 -15.65 -6.94 -4.87
CA LEU A 155 -17.09 -6.89 -5.08
C LEU A 155 -17.89 -7.22 -3.82
N ASN A 156 -17.52 -8.28 -3.09
CA ASN A 156 -18.18 -8.65 -1.84
C ASN A 156 -18.14 -7.51 -0.82
N THR A 157 -17.01 -6.79 -0.74
CA THR A 157 -16.88 -5.66 0.19
C THR A 157 -17.68 -4.45 -0.29
N MET A 158 -17.75 -4.22 -1.61
CA MET A 158 -18.51 -3.12 -2.18
C MET A 158 -20.01 -3.21 -1.93
N VAL A 159 -20.58 -4.43 -1.80
CA VAL A 159 -22.01 -4.60 -1.49
C VAL A 159 -22.39 -3.86 -0.19
N HIS A 160 -21.49 -3.84 0.79
CA HIS A 160 -21.69 -3.12 2.05
C HIS A 160 -21.72 -1.58 1.90
N ILE A 161 -21.03 -1.03 0.89
CA ILE A 161 -21.08 0.41 0.56
C ILE A 161 -22.26 0.73 -0.36
N LYS A 162 -22.63 -0.22 -1.24
CA LYS A 162 -23.70 -0.06 -2.26
C LYS A 162 -25.12 0.07 -1.70
N GLY A 163 -25.33 -0.10 -0.39
CA GLY A 163 -26.61 0.21 0.27
C GLY A 163 -27.11 1.64 -0.02
N ASN A 164 -26.21 2.59 -0.27
CA ASN A 164 -26.55 4.01 -0.55
C ASN A 164 -25.96 4.58 -1.86
N VAL A 165 -25.28 3.78 -2.71
CA VAL A 165 -24.45 4.30 -3.83
C VAL A 165 -25.01 3.95 -5.23
N LYS A 166 -26.27 3.53 -5.34
CA LYS A 166 -26.88 3.14 -6.64
C LYS A 166 -26.98 4.26 -7.69
N LYS A 167 -26.67 5.54 -7.39
CA LYS A 167 -26.81 6.66 -8.34
C LYS A 167 -25.52 7.24 -8.94
N SER A 168 -24.33 7.04 -8.36
CA SER A 168 -23.12 7.81 -8.78
C SER A 168 -22.05 7.03 -9.55
N GLY A 169 -22.10 5.69 -9.59
CA GLY A 169 -21.12 4.88 -10.34
C GLY A 169 -21.14 5.08 -11.85
N MET A 170 -22.27 5.56 -12.41
CA MET A 170 -22.41 5.89 -13.84
C MET A 170 -21.86 7.26 -14.23
N ILE A 171 -21.58 8.15 -13.27
CA ILE A 171 -21.18 9.53 -13.58
C ILE A 171 -19.69 9.58 -13.95
N TYR A 172 -18.84 8.85 -13.21
CA TYR A 172 -17.40 8.86 -13.47
C TYR A 172 -16.98 8.05 -14.70
N MET A 173 -17.71 6.99 -15.05
CA MET A 173 -17.43 6.22 -16.27
C MET A 173 -17.76 7.02 -17.54
N LYS A 174 -18.77 7.90 -17.49
CA LYS A 174 -19.14 8.77 -18.62
C LYS A 174 -18.15 9.94 -18.80
N GLN A 175 -17.56 10.42 -17.71
CA GLN A 175 -16.57 11.50 -17.75
C GLN A 175 -15.22 11.02 -18.31
N ASP A 176 -14.80 9.80 -17.98
CA ASP A 176 -13.55 9.23 -18.49
C ASP A 176 -13.67 8.71 -19.92
N LEU A 177 -14.83 8.15 -20.34
CA LEU A 177 -15.05 7.73 -21.73
C LEU A 177 -15.10 8.91 -22.71
N ASN A 178 -15.68 10.05 -22.30
CA ASN A 178 -15.68 11.27 -23.13
C ASN A 178 -14.30 11.94 -23.22
N ASN A 179 -13.43 11.70 -22.23
CA ASN A 179 -12.03 12.13 -22.31
C ASN A 179 -11.16 11.13 -23.08
N LEU A 180 -11.47 9.82 -23.07
CA LEU A 180 -10.72 8.81 -23.83
C LEU A 180 -10.82 9.00 -25.35
N SER A 181 -11.92 9.52 -25.90
CA SER A 181 -12.03 9.84 -27.33
C SER A 181 -11.32 11.14 -27.75
N SER A 182 -10.69 11.85 -26.81
CA SER A 182 -9.90 13.06 -27.06
C SER A 182 -8.45 12.95 -26.57
N TYR A 183 -8.05 11.77 -26.05
CA TYR A 183 -6.77 11.53 -25.37
C TYR A 183 -5.76 10.67 -26.16
N GLU A 184 -5.83 10.64 -27.49
CA GLU A 184 -4.71 10.13 -28.30
C GLU A 184 -3.50 11.08 -28.35
N GLY A 185 -3.55 12.25 -27.68
CA GLY A 185 -2.54 13.30 -27.82
C GLY A 185 -1.80 13.78 -26.55
N SER A 186 -2.01 13.22 -25.36
CA SER A 186 -1.32 13.76 -24.16
C SER A 186 -1.07 12.72 -23.06
N GLN A 187 0.14 12.17 -23.06
CA GLN A 187 0.62 11.26 -22.01
C GLN A 187 0.66 11.94 -20.62
N SER A 188 0.01 11.28 -19.66
CA SER A 188 0.46 11.07 -18.27
C SER A 188 0.82 12.27 -17.38
N LYS A 189 -0.05 13.27 -17.19
CA LYS A 189 0.19 14.36 -16.20
C LYS A 189 -0.71 14.40 -14.97
N SER A 190 -1.62 13.45 -14.76
CA SER A 190 -2.61 13.51 -13.67
C SER A 190 -2.60 12.34 -12.68
N SER A 191 -1.46 11.65 -12.52
CA SER A 191 -1.29 10.69 -11.41
C SER A 191 -0.51 11.35 -10.26
N PRO A 192 -0.97 11.27 -8.99
CA PRO A 192 -0.27 11.81 -7.81
C PRO A 192 1.17 11.26 -7.66
N CYS A 193 1.44 10.12 -8.27
CA CYS A 193 2.74 9.50 -8.32
C CYS A 193 3.74 10.30 -9.20
N PHE A 194 3.27 11.02 -10.23
CA PHE A 194 4.15 11.78 -11.13
C PHE A 194 4.87 12.92 -10.40
N SER A 195 4.18 13.71 -9.56
CA SER A 195 4.81 14.80 -8.77
C SER A 195 5.73 14.31 -7.66
N SER A 196 5.40 13.16 -7.06
CA SER A 196 6.15 12.55 -5.95
C SER A 196 7.47 11.94 -6.44
N ILE A 197 7.50 11.42 -7.68
CA ILE A 197 8.70 10.93 -8.36
C ILE A 197 9.73 12.06 -8.58
N PHE A 198 9.30 13.29 -8.91
CA PHE A 198 10.20 14.44 -9.15
C PHE A 198 10.82 15.05 -7.89
N SER A 199 10.39 14.61 -6.69
CA SER A 199 10.96 15.07 -5.41
C SER A 199 12.08 14.15 -4.90
N VAL A 200 12.39 13.06 -5.61
CA VAL A 200 13.42 12.08 -5.23
C VAL A 200 14.75 12.44 -5.91
N PRO A 201 15.89 12.51 -5.18
CA PRO A 201 17.19 12.78 -5.80
C PRO A 201 17.58 11.72 -6.85
N GLY A 202 18.19 12.20 -7.93
CA GLY A 202 18.24 11.57 -9.27
C GLY A 202 18.51 10.06 -9.37
N PRO A 203 19.45 9.44 -8.63
CA PRO A 203 19.75 8.02 -8.80
C PRO A 203 18.59 7.08 -8.44
N LEU A 204 17.72 7.50 -7.50
CA LEU A 204 16.56 6.72 -7.05
C LEU A 204 15.31 7.00 -7.89
N GLN A 205 15.28 8.13 -8.59
CA GLN A 205 14.14 8.55 -9.42
C GLN A 205 13.94 7.60 -10.61
N GLU A 206 15.00 7.27 -11.34
CA GLU A 206 14.96 6.35 -12.49
C GLU A 206 14.57 4.92 -12.08
N LEU A 207 15.05 4.44 -10.92
CA LEU A 207 14.68 3.12 -10.38
C LEU A 207 13.21 3.06 -9.97
N LEU A 208 12.64 4.14 -9.41
CA LEU A 208 11.22 4.22 -9.06
C LEU A 208 10.34 4.33 -10.30
N ILE A 209 10.78 5.08 -11.33
CA ILE A 209 10.08 5.16 -12.62
C ILE A 209 10.07 3.79 -13.32
N ASP A 210 11.21 3.10 -13.38
CA ASP A 210 11.32 1.78 -13.99
C ASP A 210 10.51 0.72 -13.22
N LYS A 211 10.56 0.76 -11.87
CA LYS A 211 9.72 -0.08 -11.01
C LYS A 211 8.23 0.19 -11.25
N TYR A 212 7.80 1.45 -11.27
CA TYR A 212 6.40 1.82 -11.51
C TYR A 212 5.92 1.46 -12.92
N ARG A 213 6.77 1.67 -13.95
CA ARG A 213 6.50 1.27 -15.34
C ARG A 213 6.35 -0.25 -15.48
N LYS A 214 7.29 -1.03 -14.95
CA LYS A 214 7.24 -2.51 -14.99
C LYS A 214 6.03 -3.05 -14.22
N GLN A 215 5.64 -2.40 -13.13
CA GLN A 215 4.56 -2.86 -12.26
C GLN A 215 3.16 -2.48 -12.76
N ILE A 216 3.02 -1.39 -13.55
CA ILE A 216 1.75 -1.03 -14.21
C ILE A 216 1.57 -1.76 -15.55
N PHE A 217 2.61 -1.85 -16.37
CA PHE A 217 2.47 -2.32 -17.76
C PHE A 217 2.81 -3.81 -17.96
N GLY A 218 3.48 -4.45 -17.00
CA GLY A 218 3.81 -5.89 -17.07
C GLY A 218 4.53 -6.30 -18.36
N SER A 219 4.56 -7.61 -18.64
CA SER A 219 5.04 -8.18 -19.91
C SER A 219 4.11 -7.91 -21.12
N SER A 220 2.98 -7.21 -20.92
CA SER A 220 2.01 -6.89 -21.97
C SER A 220 2.43 -5.75 -22.90
N PHE A 221 3.55 -5.07 -22.64
CA PHE A 221 4.04 -3.98 -23.50
C PHE A 221 4.27 -4.44 -24.95
N ASN A 222 4.81 -5.65 -25.15
CA ASN A 222 5.09 -6.16 -26.50
C ASN A 222 3.84 -6.64 -27.25
N SER A 223 2.75 -6.94 -26.54
CA SER A 223 1.46 -7.30 -27.18
C SER A 223 0.71 -6.07 -27.68
N TRP A 224 1.00 -4.89 -27.13
CA TRP A 224 0.36 -3.63 -27.52
C TRP A 224 1.09 -2.94 -28.67
N TYR A 225 2.43 -3.01 -28.69
CA TYR A 225 3.22 -2.46 -29.80
C TYR A 225 3.00 -3.19 -31.14
N GLY A 226 2.69 -4.49 -31.11
CA GLY A 226 2.43 -5.28 -32.33
C GLY A 226 1.09 -5.01 -33.03
N VAL A 227 0.20 -4.22 -32.42
CA VAL A 227 -1.13 -3.87 -32.99
C VAL A 227 -1.13 -2.45 -33.57
N VAL A 228 -0.07 -1.67 -33.36
CA VAL A 228 0.01 -0.26 -33.81
C VAL A 228 0.84 -0.09 -35.10
N GLU A 229 1.39 -1.18 -35.65
CA GLU A 229 2.13 -1.16 -36.93
C GLU A 229 1.47 -1.94 -38.08
N GLN A 230 0.14 -2.15 -38.08
CA GLN A 230 -0.59 -2.62 -39.27
C GLN A 230 -1.89 -1.86 -39.50
#